data_AF-A0ABC8JM81-F1
#
_entry.id   AF-A0ABC8JM81-F1
#
_cell.length_a   1.000
_cell.length_b   1.000
_cell.length_c   1.000
_cell.angle_alpha   90.00
_cell.angle_beta   90.00
_cell.angle_gamma   90.00
#
_symmetry.space_group_name_H-M   'P 1'
#
loop_
_entity.id
_entity.type
_entity.pdbx_description
1 polymer ?
#
loop_
_entity_poly.entity_id
_entity_poly.type
_entity_poly.pdbx_seq_one_letter_code
_entity_poly.pdbx_strand_id
1 'polypeptide(L)'
;MEDQELVNEVEKRVIIEDDVEETRAHLIALEDKLDQELEKLLLASCTLLKIYPLLDDNYKGIERSMGRMDVQNFYQGCLRNKETEEETEEETMARANQLRNLWIEKMIAAHEEEGVDVPFKPYNVNDLEAVKDTFGDDLYRTIRKAFREIRVAVKTGVEYKPWNSGEGRETTLNELLDALPEVARLRRRRR
;
A
#
# COMPACT_ATOMS: atom_id res chain seq x y z
N MET A 1 52.36 -7.80 -11.63
CA MET A 1 51.38 -8.23 -12.64
C MET A 1 50.05 -8.55 -11.97
N GLU A 2 50.05 -9.12 -10.76
CA GLU A 2 48.84 -9.31 -9.91
C GLU A 2 48.14 -7.98 -9.51
N ASP A 3 48.90 -6.91 -9.24
CA ASP A 3 48.31 -5.62 -8.84
C ASP A 3 47.46 -4.95 -9.94
N GLN A 4 47.67 -5.27 -11.22
CA GLN A 4 46.91 -4.69 -12.34
C GLN A 4 45.60 -5.44 -12.62
N GLU A 5 45.51 -6.73 -12.26
CA GLU A 5 44.26 -7.50 -12.32
C GLU A 5 43.33 -7.12 -11.16
N LEU A 6 43.88 -6.93 -9.96
CA LEU A 6 43.11 -6.50 -8.78
C LEU A 6 42.44 -5.14 -8.96
N VAL A 7 43.13 -4.15 -9.57
CA VAL A 7 42.54 -2.83 -9.84
C VAL A 7 41.40 -2.91 -10.85
N ASN A 8 41.54 -3.74 -11.90
CA ASN A 8 40.49 -3.97 -12.90
C ASN A 8 39.25 -4.69 -12.34
N GLU A 9 39.43 -5.62 -11.40
CA GLU A 9 38.31 -6.28 -10.74
C GLU A 9 37.56 -5.34 -9.78
N VAL A 10 38.28 -4.47 -9.07
CA VAL A 10 37.68 -3.47 -8.19
C VAL A 10 36.89 -2.44 -9.01
N GLU A 11 37.46 -1.91 -10.10
CA GLU A 11 36.75 -0.97 -10.98
C GLU A 11 35.49 -1.59 -11.61
N LYS A 12 35.55 -2.86 -12.03
CA LYS A 12 34.36 -3.58 -12.54
C LYS A 12 33.30 -3.78 -11.47
N ARG A 13 33.66 -4.09 -10.22
CA ARG A 13 32.70 -4.24 -9.12
C ARG A 13 32.01 -2.92 -8.81
N VAL A 14 32.76 -1.82 -8.77
CA VAL A 14 32.22 -0.47 -8.53
C VAL A 14 31.24 -0.06 -9.63
N ILE A 15 31.55 -0.30 -10.91
CA ILE A 15 30.64 0.02 -12.03
C ILE A 15 29.33 -0.80 -11.94
N ILE A 16 29.42 -2.08 -11.58
CA ILE A 16 28.23 -2.94 -11.43
C ILE A 16 27.38 -2.49 -10.23
N GLU A 17 28.01 -2.07 -9.12
CA GLU A 17 27.32 -1.54 -7.94
C GLU A 17 26.58 -0.23 -8.25
N ASP A 18 27.23 0.70 -8.96
CA ASP A 18 26.62 1.97 -9.41
C ASP A 18 25.42 1.73 -10.36
N ASP A 19 25.55 0.82 -11.34
CA ASP A 19 24.47 0.46 -12.26
C ASP A 19 23.27 -0.19 -11.55
N VAL A 20 23.52 -0.97 -10.49
CA VAL A 20 22.48 -1.62 -9.68
C VAL A 20 21.75 -0.60 -8.79
N GLU A 21 22.47 0.34 -8.17
CA GLU A 21 21.87 1.41 -7.37
C GLU A 21 21.00 2.34 -8.23
N GLU A 22 21.48 2.73 -9.41
CA GLU A 22 20.69 3.57 -10.34
C GLU A 22 19.42 2.84 -10.79
N THR A 23 19.53 1.54 -11.12
CA THR A 23 18.37 0.72 -11.49
C THR A 23 17.36 0.60 -10.34
N ARG A 24 17.84 0.40 -9.10
CA ARG A 24 16.99 0.33 -7.91
C ARG A 24 16.25 1.65 -7.68
N ALA A 25 16.96 2.78 -7.75
CA ALA A 25 16.38 4.11 -7.61
C ALA A 25 15.31 4.37 -8.69
N HIS A 26 15.56 3.93 -9.92
CA HIS A 26 14.59 4.03 -11.01
C HIS A 26 13.32 3.20 -10.75
N LEU A 27 13.46 1.97 -10.24
CA LEU A 27 12.33 1.11 -9.88
C LEU A 27 11.48 1.73 -8.77
N ILE A 28 12.11 2.25 -7.71
CA ILE A 28 11.42 2.95 -6.62
C ILE A 28 10.61 4.13 -7.17
N ALA A 29 11.21 4.93 -8.07
CA ALA A 29 10.53 6.06 -8.70
C ALA A 29 9.32 5.64 -9.55
N LEU A 30 9.37 4.48 -10.20
CA LEU A 30 8.24 3.92 -10.95
C LEU A 30 7.13 3.41 -10.02
N GLU A 31 7.49 2.75 -8.91
CA GLU A 31 6.53 2.29 -7.90
C GLU A 31 5.81 3.47 -7.24
N ASP A 32 6.53 4.56 -6.96
CA ASP A 32 5.95 5.80 -6.44
C ASP A 32 4.95 6.43 -7.44
N LYS A 33 5.29 6.46 -8.73
CA LYS A 33 4.36 6.92 -9.79
C LYS A 33 3.11 6.05 -9.87
N LEU A 34 3.28 4.72 -9.82
CA LEU A 34 2.15 3.80 -9.83
C LEU A 34 1.23 4.05 -8.63
N ASP A 35 1.80 4.26 -7.44
CA ASP A 35 1.03 4.57 -6.24
C ASP A 35 0.25 5.89 -6.35
N GLN A 36 0.84 6.92 -6.97
CA GLN A 36 0.16 8.18 -7.23
C GLN A 36 -1.05 8.01 -8.16
N GLU A 37 -0.92 7.20 -9.22
CA GLU A 37 -2.04 6.91 -10.12
C GLU A 37 -3.13 6.07 -9.44
N LEU A 38 -2.75 5.06 -8.65
CA LEU A 38 -3.68 4.28 -7.84
C LEU A 38 -4.40 5.16 -6.81
N GLU A 39 -3.73 6.17 -6.26
CA GLU A 39 -4.33 7.10 -5.30
C GLU A 39 -5.40 7.94 -5.99
N LYS A 40 -5.11 8.48 -7.19
CA LYS A 40 -6.08 9.24 -7.99
C LYS A 40 -7.31 8.40 -8.32
N LEU A 41 -7.12 7.14 -8.68
CA LEU A 41 -8.24 6.21 -8.94
C LEU A 41 -9.10 5.99 -7.70
N LEU A 42 -8.48 5.70 -6.55
CA LEU A 42 -9.22 5.50 -5.30
C LEU A 42 -9.93 6.79 -4.86
N LEU A 43 -9.28 7.95 -5.00
CA LEU A 43 -9.85 9.27 -4.72
C LEU A 43 -11.10 9.52 -5.56
N ALA A 44 -11.04 9.21 -6.87
CA ALA A 44 -12.18 9.34 -7.78
C ALA A 44 -13.35 8.44 -7.35
N SER A 45 -13.07 7.17 -7.04
CA SER A 45 -14.08 6.20 -6.58
C SER A 45 -14.73 6.63 -5.26
N CYS A 46 -13.95 7.06 -4.27
CA CYS A 46 -14.48 7.56 -3.00
C CYS A 46 -15.28 8.85 -3.18
N THR A 47 -14.84 9.75 -4.06
CA THR A 47 -15.58 10.97 -4.39
C THR A 47 -16.94 10.64 -5.01
N LEU A 48 -17.02 9.65 -5.90
CA LEU A 48 -18.28 9.17 -6.45
C LEU A 48 -19.21 8.65 -5.36
N LEU A 49 -18.73 7.85 -4.40
CA LEU A 49 -19.54 7.38 -3.27
C LEU A 49 -20.06 8.54 -2.41
N LYS A 50 -19.26 9.57 -2.16
CA LYS A 50 -19.74 10.76 -1.43
C LYS A 50 -20.86 11.49 -2.15
N ILE A 51 -20.74 11.64 -3.48
CA ILE A 51 -21.74 12.36 -4.28
C ILE A 51 -23.00 11.49 -4.45
N TYR A 52 -22.82 10.18 -4.62
CA TYR A 52 -23.87 9.19 -4.85
C TYR A 52 -23.76 8.02 -3.87
N PRO A 53 -24.21 8.18 -2.61
CA PRO A 53 -24.11 7.13 -1.59
C PRO A 53 -24.84 5.83 -1.93
N LEU A 54 -25.82 5.88 -2.83
CA LEU A 54 -26.55 4.69 -3.32
C LEU A 54 -25.70 3.76 -4.18
N LEU A 55 -24.48 4.18 -4.57
CA LEU A 55 -23.49 3.28 -5.19
C LEU A 55 -22.83 2.36 -4.16
N ASP A 56 -22.92 2.68 -2.87
CA ASP A 56 -22.38 1.84 -1.81
C ASP A 56 -23.37 0.71 -1.46
N ASP A 57 -22.85 -0.51 -1.31
CA ASP A 57 -23.64 -1.71 -1.02
C ASP A 57 -24.03 -1.85 0.47
N ASN A 58 -23.65 -0.87 1.30
CA ASN A 58 -23.85 -0.80 2.76
C ASN A 58 -23.15 -1.89 3.59
N TYR A 59 -22.38 -2.78 2.96
CA TYR A 59 -21.65 -3.82 3.68
C TYR A 59 -20.52 -3.20 4.50
N LYS A 60 -20.46 -3.37 5.83
CA LYS A 60 -19.40 -2.75 6.67
C LYS A 60 -18.37 -3.77 7.17
N GLY A 61 -17.94 -4.68 6.29
CA GLY A 61 -16.89 -5.65 6.59
C GLY A 61 -15.57 -4.99 6.95
N ILE A 62 -14.79 -5.62 7.83
CA ILE A 62 -13.49 -5.10 8.24
C ILE A 62 -12.54 -4.98 7.05
N GLU A 63 -12.64 -5.87 6.07
CA GLU A 63 -11.85 -5.88 4.84
C GLU A 63 -11.99 -4.61 3.99
N ARG A 64 -13.10 -3.88 4.15
CA ARG A 64 -13.36 -2.59 3.48
C ARG A 64 -12.69 -1.41 4.17
N SER A 65 -12.26 -1.56 5.42
CA SER A 65 -11.67 -0.47 6.19
C SER A 65 -10.43 0.07 5.45
N MET A 66 -10.43 1.38 5.21
CA MET A 66 -9.28 2.05 4.63
C MET A 66 -8.06 1.90 5.53
N GLY A 67 -6.91 1.58 4.94
CA GLY A 67 -5.67 1.43 5.68
C GLY A 67 -5.56 0.11 6.43
N ARG A 68 -6.43 -0.86 6.15
CA ARG A 68 -6.38 -2.15 6.82
C ARG A 68 -5.08 -2.88 6.49
N MET A 69 -4.26 -3.04 7.51
CA MET A 69 -3.13 -3.97 7.52
C MET A 69 -3.60 -5.31 8.10
N ASP A 70 -3.91 -6.27 7.23
CA ASP A 70 -4.34 -7.61 7.64
C ASP A 70 -3.19 -8.37 8.29
N VAL A 71 -3.35 -8.79 9.55
CA VAL A 71 -2.33 -9.54 10.28
C VAL A 71 -1.94 -10.83 9.56
N GLN A 72 -2.86 -11.43 8.81
CA GLN A 72 -2.55 -12.64 8.07
C GLN A 72 -1.50 -12.40 6.98
N ASN A 73 -1.48 -11.23 6.35
CA ASN A 73 -0.44 -10.88 5.37
C ASN A 73 0.94 -10.74 6.05
N PHE A 74 0.98 -10.14 7.24
CA PHE A 74 2.20 -10.02 8.03
C PHE A 74 2.68 -11.39 8.50
N TYR A 75 1.77 -12.25 8.95
CA TYR A 75 2.08 -13.61 9.37
C TYR A 75 2.65 -14.43 8.22
N GLN A 76 2.05 -14.38 7.03
CA GLN A 76 2.58 -15.08 5.85
C GLN A 76 3.95 -14.55 5.42
N GLY A 77 4.18 -13.23 5.49
CA GLY A 77 5.50 -12.63 5.23
C GLY A 77 6.57 -13.11 6.22
N CYS A 78 6.22 -13.16 7.51
CA CYS A 78 7.08 -13.66 8.58
C CYS A 78 7.34 -15.17 8.45
N LEU A 79 6.31 -15.96 8.11
CA LEU A 79 6.42 -17.42 7.98
C LEU A 79 7.34 -17.83 6.82
N ARG A 80 7.32 -17.08 5.71
CA ARG A 80 8.23 -17.28 4.58
C ARG A 80 9.67 -16.90 4.90
N ASN A 81 9.86 -15.97 5.85
CA ASN A 81 11.14 -15.39 6.21
C ASN A 81 11.32 -15.48 7.73
N LYS A 82 11.49 -16.73 8.19
CA LYS A 82 11.76 -17.02 9.59
C LYS A 82 13.13 -16.48 10.00
N GLU A 83 13.23 -16.00 11.24
CA GLU A 83 14.52 -15.54 11.77
C GLU A 83 15.45 -16.73 12.07
N THR A 84 14.86 -17.86 12.47
CA THR A 84 15.57 -19.10 12.77
C THR A 84 14.77 -20.30 12.26
N GLU A 85 15.44 -21.41 11.97
CA GLU A 85 14.76 -22.65 11.57
C GLU A 85 13.85 -23.21 12.66
N GLU A 86 14.15 -22.91 13.93
CA GLU A 86 13.42 -23.37 15.11
C GLU A 86 12.25 -22.44 15.51
N GLU A 87 12.05 -21.31 14.82
CA GLU A 87 10.98 -20.36 15.14
C GLU A 87 9.60 -21.04 15.09
N THR A 88 8.91 -20.99 16.23
CA THR A 88 7.58 -21.56 16.41
C THR A 88 6.50 -20.71 15.72
N GLU A 89 5.31 -21.28 15.52
CA GLU A 89 4.17 -20.53 14.95
C GLU A 89 3.75 -19.36 15.85
N GLU A 90 3.83 -19.53 17.18
CA GLU A 90 3.50 -18.48 18.15
C GLU A 90 4.49 -17.31 18.07
N GLU A 91 5.79 -17.60 17.96
CA GLU A 91 6.84 -16.58 17.78
C GLU A 91 6.68 -15.84 16.44
N THR A 92 6.39 -16.59 15.36
CA THR A 92 6.12 -16.01 14.04
C THR A 92 4.91 -15.07 14.09
N MET A 93 3.85 -15.46 14.79
CA MET A 93 2.65 -14.64 14.97
C MET A 93 2.94 -13.41 15.85
N ALA A 94 3.74 -13.54 16.90
CA ALA A 94 4.12 -12.42 17.75
C ALA A 94 4.92 -11.37 16.95
N ARG A 95 5.90 -11.81 16.15
CA ARG A 95 6.70 -10.96 15.27
C ARG A 95 5.84 -10.28 14.20
N ALA A 96 4.91 -11.00 13.58
CA ALA A 96 3.95 -10.44 12.64
C ALA A 96 3.09 -9.33 13.25
N ASN A 97 2.63 -9.51 14.50
CA ASN A 97 1.89 -8.49 15.23
C ASN A 97 2.76 -7.27 15.57
N GLN A 98 3.99 -7.48 16.01
CA GLN A 98 4.93 -6.38 16.29
C GLN A 98 5.22 -5.56 15.03
N LEU A 99 5.52 -6.23 13.91
CA LEU A 99 5.77 -5.57 12.63
C LEU A 99 4.53 -4.82 12.15
N ARG A 100 3.34 -5.42 12.26
CA ARG A 100 2.08 -4.75 11.92
C ARG A 100 1.85 -3.50 12.77
N ASN A 101 2.03 -3.59 14.09
CA ASN A 101 1.82 -2.46 14.99
C ASN A 101 2.82 -1.33 14.72
N LEU A 102 4.09 -1.65 14.45
CA LEU A 102 5.10 -0.67 14.04
C LEU A 102 4.65 0.13 12.80
N TRP A 103 4.13 -0.56 11.78
CA TRP A 103 3.69 0.12 10.56
C TRP A 103 2.39 0.91 10.75
N ILE A 104 1.50 0.46 11.64
CA ILE A 104 0.32 1.24 12.05
C ILE A 104 0.75 2.52 12.77
N GLU A 105 1.70 2.44 13.70
CA GLU A 105 2.24 3.61 14.41
C GLU A 105 2.87 4.60 13.43
N LYS A 106 3.70 4.13 12.48
CA LYS A 106 4.27 5.00 11.43
C LYS A 106 3.19 5.66 10.57
N MET A 107 2.11 4.93 10.27
CA MET A 107 0.98 5.45 9.49
C MET A 107 0.21 6.53 10.25
N ILE A 108 -0.01 6.35 11.56
CA ILE A 108 -0.64 7.34 12.43
C ILE A 108 0.26 8.57 12.59
N ALA A 109 1.55 8.38 12.88
CA ALA A 109 2.50 9.47 13.06
C ALA A 109 2.61 10.35 11.80
N ALA A 110 2.71 9.72 10.63
CA ALA A 110 2.71 10.45 9.37
C ALA A 110 1.45 11.33 9.24
N HIS A 111 0.29 10.84 9.70
CA HIS A 111 -0.98 11.57 9.63
C HIS A 111 -1.05 12.81 10.54
N GLU A 112 -0.44 12.77 11.72
CA GLU A 112 -0.52 13.85 12.72
C GLU A 112 0.33 15.09 12.37
N GLU A 113 1.34 14.95 11.50
CA GLU A 113 2.34 16.01 11.24
C GLU A 113 1.96 17.07 10.19
N GLU A 114 0.90 16.91 9.38
CA GLU A 114 0.71 17.76 8.17
C GLU A 114 -0.60 18.55 8.05
N GLY A 115 -0.47 19.83 7.70
CA GLY A 115 -1.53 20.71 7.18
C GLY A 115 -1.77 20.54 5.67
N VAL A 116 -2.90 21.10 5.21
CA VAL A 116 -3.68 20.77 3.98
C VAL A 116 -2.94 20.68 2.63
N ASP A 117 -1.70 21.14 2.48
CA ASP A 117 -1.08 21.34 1.14
C ASP A 117 0.36 20.81 0.97
N VAL A 118 0.87 19.98 1.88
CA VAL A 118 2.18 19.32 1.69
C VAL A 118 1.98 17.94 1.07
N PRO A 119 2.80 17.53 0.08
CA PRO A 119 2.83 16.14 -0.36
C PRO A 119 3.34 15.30 0.80
N PHE A 120 2.40 14.68 1.52
CA PHE A 120 2.66 13.69 2.53
C PHE A 120 3.80 12.76 2.10
N LYS A 121 4.90 12.79 2.85
CA LYS A 121 6.07 11.91 2.71
C LYS A 121 6.09 10.88 3.84
N PRO A 122 5.25 9.83 3.77
CA PRO A 122 5.04 8.93 4.90
C PRO A 122 6.04 7.80 5.02
N TYR A 123 6.98 7.72 4.08
CA TYR A 123 7.87 6.60 3.97
C TYR A 123 9.29 7.07 4.23
N ASN A 124 9.91 6.49 5.25
CA ASN A 124 11.32 6.23 5.12
C ASN A 124 11.45 5.14 4.04
N VAL A 125 11.86 5.52 2.82
CA VAL A 125 12.07 4.59 1.69
C VAL A 125 12.87 3.39 2.15
N ASN A 126 13.90 3.64 2.97
CA ASN A 126 14.83 2.61 3.42
C ASN A 126 14.13 1.57 4.32
N ASP A 127 13.20 1.99 5.19
CA ASP A 127 12.46 1.07 6.05
C ASP A 127 11.51 0.19 5.23
N LEU A 128 10.91 0.76 4.19
CA LEU A 128 9.96 0.06 3.34
C LEU A 128 10.68 -0.90 2.38
N GLU A 129 11.82 -0.47 1.83
CA GLU A 129 12.72 -1.31 1.05
C GLU A 129 13.29 -2.45 1.89
N ALA A 130 13.65 -2.20 3.16
CA ALA A 130 14.05 -3.28 4.08
C ALA A 130 12.93 -4.32 4.28
N VAL A 131 11.67 -3.91 4.29
CA VAL A 131 10.54 -4.85 4.31
C VAL A 131 10.44 -5.64 3.01
N LYS A 132 10.67 -5.01 1.86
CA LYS A 132 10.69 -5.69 0.57
C LYS A 132 11.79 -6.75 0.53
N ASP A 133 12.99 -6.38 0.97
CA ASP A 133 14.17 -7.25 0.97
C ASP A 133 14.02 -8.40 1.99
N THR A 134 13.41 -8.16 3.14
CA THR A 134 13.30 -9.15 4.23
C THR A 134 12.05 -10.02 4.15
N PHE A 135 10.90 -9.46 3.76
CA PHE A 135 9.60 -10.12 3.83
C PHE A 135 8.93 -10.32 2.47
N GLY A 136 9.48 -9.72 1.42
CA GLY A 136 9.01 -9.84 0.05
C GLY A 136 7.98 -8.80 -0.39
N ASP A 137 7.72 -8.82 -1.70
CA ASP A 137 6.85 -7.87 -2.40
C ASP A 137 5.41 -7.81 -1.88
N ASP A 138 4.85 -8.94 -1.42
CA ASP A 138 3.44 -8.99 -1.00
C ASP A 138 3.19 -8.13 0.24
N LEU A 139 4.09 -8.21 1.22
CA LEU A 139 3.99 -7.41 2.45
C LEU A 139 4.31 -5.94 2.16
N TYR A 140 5.36 -5.70 1.38
CA TYR A 140 5.73 -4.38 0.86
C TYR A 140 4.52 -3.68 0.21
N ARG A 141 3.85 -4.33 -0.75
CA ARG A 141 2.66 -3.80 -1.44
C ARG A 141 1.47 -3.61 -0.50
N THR A 142 1.29 -4.49 0.48
CA THR A 142 0.23 -4.36 1.50
C THR A 142 0.39 -3.07 2.30
N ILE A 143 1.61 -2.78 2.76
CA ILE A 143 1.92 -1.55 3.50
C ILE A 143 1.69 -0.33 2.60
N ARG A 144 2.25 -0.31 1.38
CA ARG A 144 2.04 0.80 0.42
C ARG A 144 0.56 1.10 0.17
N LYS A 145 -0.23 0.04 -0.04
CA LYS A 145 -1.68 0.15 -0.19
C LYS A 145 -2.35 0.76 1.03
N ALA A 146 -2.01 0.32 2.24
CA ALA A 146 -2.61 0.85 3.46
C ALA A 146 -2.36 2.35 3.64
N PHE A 147 -1.12 2.81 3.42
CA PHE A 147 -0.79 4.23 3.47
C PHE A 147 -1.59 5.05 2.45
N ARG A 148 -1.68 4.55 1.20
CA ARG A 148 -2.49 5.19 0.16
C ARG A 148 -3.97 5.29 0.54
N GLU A 149 -4.54 4.21 1.07
CA GLU A 149 -5.93 4.17 1.50
C GLU A 149 -6.21 5.19 2.61
N ILE A 150 -5.35 5.30 3.63
CA ILE A 150 -5.49 6.33 4.68
C ILE A 150 -5.41 7.73 4.10
N ARG A 151 -4.47 8.00 3.17
CA ARG A 151 -4.40 9.33 2.52
C ARG A 151 -5.69 9.70 1.83
N VAL A 152 -6.32 8.75 1.12
CA VAL A 152 -7.62 8.99 0.49
C VAL A 152 -8.73 9.12 1.54
N ALA A 153 -8.73 8.30 2.58
CA ALA A 153 -9.71 8.36 3.66
C ALA A 153 -9.70 9.73 4.34
N VAL A 154 -8.53 10.30 4.59
CA VAL A 154 -8.38 11.65 5.17
C VAL A 154 -8.91 12.73 4.21
N LYS A 155 -8.48 12.70 2.93
CA LYS A 155 -8.92 13.68 1.92
C LYS A 155 -10.42 13.67 1.67
N THR A 156 -11.03 12.49 1.72
CA THR A 156 -12.45 12.29 1.39
C THR A 156 -13.35 12.19 2.61
N GLY A 157 -12.85 11.84 3.79
CA GLY A 157 -13.68 11.46 4.95
C GLY A 157 -14.44 10.13 4.74
N VAL A 158 -14.03 9.30 3.79
CA VAL A 158 -14.64 7.99 3.53
C VAL A 158 -13.84 6.91 4.25
N GLU A 159 -14.46 6.23 5.23
CA GLU A 159 -13.84 5.19 6.05
C GLU A 159 -13.75 3.83 5.37
N TYR A 160 -14.66 3.56 4.41
CA TYR A 160 -14.79 2.28 3.73
C TYR A 160 -14.57 2.43 2.23
N LYS A 161 -13.67 1.62 1.67
CA LYS A 161 -13.48 1.57 0.22
C LYS A 161 -14.72 1.02 -0.50
N PRO A 162 -14.92 1.39 -1.78
CA PRO A 162 -15.97 0.81 -2.61
C PRO A 162 -15.86 -0.72 -2.66
N TRP A 163 -16.99 -1.41 -2.51
CA TRP A 163 -17.02 -2.86 -2.37
C TRP A 163 -18.09 -3.51 -3.24
N ASN A 164 -17.73 -4.67 -3.77
CA ASN A 164 -18.60 -5.53 -4.53
C ASN A 164 -18.86 -6.77 -3.66
N SER A 165 -19.93 -6.73 -2.87
CA SER A 165 -20.33 -7.87 -2.04
C SER A 165 -20.58 -9.16 -2.82
N GLY A 166 -20.94 -9.08 -4.11
CA GLY A 166 -21.16 -10.25 -4.96
C GLY A 166 -19.88 -11.01 -5.28
N GLU A 167 -18.76 -10.29 -5.39
CA GLU A 167 -17.44 -10.87 -5.69
C GLU A 167 -16.49 -10.90 -4.48
N GLY A 168 -16.88 -10.32 -3.35
CA GLY A 168 -16.04 -10.28 -2.15
C GLY A 168 -14.73 -9.51 -2.34
N ARG A 169 -14.77 -8.44 -3.14
CA ARG A 169 -13.59 -7.60 -3.44
C ARG A 169 -13.92 -6.12 -3.57
N GLU A 170 -12.88 -5.31 -3.68
CA GLU A 170 -13.00 -3.88 -4.02
C GLU A 170 -13.65 -3.68 -5.38
N THR A 171 -14.58 -2.73 -5.45
CA THR A 171 -15.20 -2.30 -6.70
C THR A 171 -14.23 -1.42 -7.47
N THR A 172 -14.07 -1.71 -8.76
CA THR A 172 -13.31 -0.88 -9.68
C THR A 172 -14.04 0.42 -9.99
N LEU A 173 -13.31 1.45 -10.43
CA LEU A 173 -13.92 2.71 -10.85
C LEU A 173 -14.92 2.50 -12.00
N ASN A 174 -14.62 1.60 -12.95
CA ASN A 174 -15.51 1.32 -14.08
C ASN A 174 -16.84 0.73 -13.63
N GLU A 175 -16.83 -0.24 -12.70
CA GLU A 175 -18.07 -0.81 -12.14
C GLU A 175 -18.94 0.25 -11.46
N LEU A 176 -18.33 1.22 -10.76
CA LEU A 176 -19.05 2.35 -10.18
C LEU A 176 -19.64 3.27 -11.26
N LEU A 177 -18.89 3.54 -12.32
CA LEU A 177 -19.32 4.37 -13.44
C LEU A 177 -20.46 3.71 -14.23
N ASP A 178 -20.43 2.39 -14.39
CA ASP A 178 -21.47 1.62 -15.08
C ASP A 178 -22.80 1.64 -14.29
N ALA A 179 -22.74 1.61 -12.96
CA ALA A 179 -23.90 1.70 -12.09
C ALA A 179 -24.47 3.14 -11.95
N LEU A 180 -23.65 4.16 -12.24
CA LEU A 180 -23.96 5.57 -12.00
C LEU A 180 -25.23 6.07 -12.73
N PRO A 181 -25.50 5.75 -14.01
CA PRO A 181 -26.70 6.25 -14.69
C PRO A 181 -28.00 5.85 -14.00
N GLU A 182 -28.08 4.63 -13.47
CA GLU A 182 -29.29 4.15 -12.80
C GLU A 182 -29.45 4.82 -11.44
N VAL A 183 -28.37 4.91 -10.66
CA VAL A 183 -28.37 5.64 -9.38
C VAL A 183 -28.75 7.12 -9.56
N ALA A 184 -28.24 7.78 -10.61
CA ALA A 184 -28.57 9.17 -10.92
C ALA A 184 -30.05 9.36 -11.27
N ARG A 185 -30.67 8.41 -12.00
CA ARG A 185 -32.11 8.43 -12.30
C ARG A 185 -32.96 8.27 -11.04
N LEU A 186 -32.60 7.34 -10.16
CA LEU A 186 -33.29 7.12 -8.89
C LEU A 186 -33.27 8.37 -8.01
N ARG A 187 -32.14 9.09 -7.97
CA ARG A 187 -32.02 10.36 -7.24
C ARG A 187 -32.92 11.46 -7.80
N ARG A 188 -33.08 11.54 -9.13
CA ARG A 188 -33.98 12.52 -9.78
C ARG A 188 -35.46 12.24 -9.51
N ARG A 189 -35.87 10.99 -9.35
CA ARG A 189 -37.26 10.61 -9.06
C ARG A 189 -37.67 10.85 -7.60
N ARG A 190 -36.70 10.97 -6.69
CA ARG A 190 -36.92 11.20 -5.25
C ARG A 190 -36.85 12.70 -4.85
N ARG A 191 -36.55 13.58 -5.80
CA ARG A 191 -36.62 15.04 -5.64
C ARG A 191 -37.90 15.55 -6.30
#